data_AF-A0A3B0SLW3-F1
#
_entry.id   AF-A0A3B0SLW3-F1
#
_cell.length_a   1.000
_cell.length_b   1.000
_cell.length_c   1.000
_cell.angle_alpha   90.00
_cell.angle_beta   90.00
_cell.angle_gamma   90.00
#
_symmetry.space_group_name_H-M   'P 1'
#
loop_
_entity.id
_entity.type
_entity.pdbx_description
1 polymer ?
#
loop_
_entity_poly.entity_id
_entity_poly.type
_entity_poly.pdbx_seq_one_letter_code
_entity_poly.pdbx_strand_id
1 'polypeptide(L)'
;MSNVIDLSKVRVERDRNRRLQSEGTGCIVLVTSSGKIAAFLGHPDTETGDAIFVDEHEAFYGPMSRTRDLAEKLRQTPSALLMAMGGFHLEAVSA
;
A
#
# COMPACT_ATOMS: atom_id res chain seq x y z
N MET A 1 -32.63 -3.88 27.84
CA MET A 1 -31.23 -4.19 27.46
C MET A 1 -30.57 -2.87 27.09
N SER A 2 -29.62 -2.38 27.89
CA SER A 2 -28.99 -1.07 27.68
C SER A 2 -27.74 -1.25 26.82
N ASN A 3 -27.72 -0.66 25.61
CA ASN A 3 -26.52 -0.58 24.80
C ASN A 3 -25.56 0.41 25.48
N VAL A 4 -24.65 -0.10 26.31
CA VAL A 4 -23.53 0.69 26.83
C VAL A 4 -22.59 0.93 25.65
N ILE A 5 -22.73 2.10 25.02
CA ILE A 5 -21.79 2.56 24.00
C ILE A 5 -20.49 2.87 24.73
N ASP A 6 -19.47 2.06 24.47
CA ASP A 6 -18.12 2.27 24.99
C ASP A 6 -17.49 3.48 24.29
N LEU A 7 -17.64 4.66 24.91
CA LEU A 7 -17.17 5.94 24.39
C LEU A 7 -15.64 5.97 24.16
N SER A 8 -14.89 5.07 24.80
CA SER A 8 -13.45 4.95 24.59
C SER A 8 -13.12 4.38 23.21
N LYS A 9 -13.87 3.37 22.74
CA LYS A 9 -13.71 2.77 21.41
C LYS A 9 -14.09 3.73 20.30
N VAL A 10 -15.18 4.48 20.49
CA VAL A 10 -15.66 5.48 19.52
C VAL A 10 -14.63 6.60 19.32
N ARG A 11 -13.93 7.02 20.38
CA ARG A 11 -12.89 8.06 20.30
C ARG A 11 -11.65 7.56 19.55
N VAL A 12 -11.21 6.33 19.82
CA VAL A 12 -10.07 5.69 19.13
C VAL A 12 -10.35 5.53 17.64
N GLU A 13 -11.56 5.09 17.27
CA GLU A 13 -11.96 4.98 15.86
C GLU A 13 -12.04 6.36 15.18
N ARG A 14 -12.55 7.38 15.88
CA ARG A 14 -12.63 8.73 15.34
C ARG A 14 -11.25 9.34 15.11
N ASP A 15 -10.31 9.16 16.04
CA ASP A 15 -8.93 9.62 15.90
C ASP A 15 -8.19 8.83 14.82
N ARG A 16 -8.44 7.53 14.68
CA ARG A 16 -7.92 6.71 13.57
C ARG A 16 -8.44 7.18 12.22
N ASN A 17 -9.75 7.42 12.10
CA ASN A 17 -10.36 7.91 10.86
C ASN A 17 -9.87 9.32 10.51
N ARG A 18 -9.71 10.20 11.50
CA ARG A 18 -9.15 11.54 11.29
C ARG A 18 -7.71 11.48 10.82
N ARG A 19 -6.89 10.57 11.36
CA ARG A 19 -5.51 10.34 10.90
C ARG A 19 -5.46 9.85 9.47
N LEU A 20 -6.31 8.87 9.11
CA LEU A 20 -6.42 8.35 7.74
C LEU A 20 -6.87 9.42 6.74
N GLN A 21 -7.69 10.38 7.16
CA GLN A 21 -8.11 11.52 6.32
C GLN A 21 -7.06 12.62 6.20
N SER A 22 -6.18 12.78 7.20
CA SER A 22 -5.04 13.69 7.14
C SER A 22 -3.77 13.08 6.54
N GLU A 23 -3.82 11.79 6.23
CA GLU A 23 -2.67 11.05 5.72
C GLU A 23 -2.43 11.38 4.24
N GLY A 24 -1.16 11.53 3.86
CA GLY A 24 -0.77 11.70 2.47
C GLY A 24 -1.20 10.51 1.61
N THR A 25 -1.46 10.78 0.34
CA THR A 25 -1.70 9.72 -0.63
C THR A 25 -0.35 9.11 -1.02
N GLY A 26 -0.30 7.80 -1.17
CA GLY A 26 0.84 7.10 -1.71
C GLY A 26 0.43 6.11 -2.80
N CYS A 27 1.44 5.60 -3.49
CA CYS A 27 1.32 4.48 -4.42
C CYS A 27 2.48 3.51 -4.18
N ILE A 28 2.38 2.30 -4.73
CA ILE A 28 3.46 1.32 -4.70
C ILE A 28 4.11 1.33 -6.07
N VAL A 29 5.43 1.39 -6.12
CA VAL A 29 6.22 1.42 -7.34
C VAL A 29 7.22 0.28 -7.37
N LEU A 30 7.53 -0.17 -8.58
CA LEU A 30 8.69 -1.00 -8.87
C LEU A 30 9.85 -0.07 -9.20
N VAL A 31 10.94 -0.16 -8.44
CA VAL A 31 12.12 0.69 -8.55
C VAL A 31 13.31 -0.16 -8.99
N THR A 32 14.10 0.34 -9.94
CA THR A 32 15.36 -0.30 -10.34
C THR A 32 16.44 -0.11 -9.27
N SER A 33 17.51 -0.90 -9.33
CA SER A 33 18.72 -0.70 -8.52
C SER A 33 19.35 0.70 -8.64
N SER A 34 19.06 1.43 -9.71
CA SER A 34 19.49 2.82 -9.93
C SER A 34 18.59 3.87 -9.26
N GLY A 35 17.51 3.45 -8.58
CA GLY A 35 16.53 4.34 -7.94
C GLY A 35 15.47 4.90 -8.89
N LYS A 36 15.44 4.49 -10.16
CA LYS A 36 14.41 4.90 -11.12
C LYS A 36 13.16 4.06 -10.98
N ILE A 37 12.00 4.70 -11.01
CA ILE A 37 10.69 4.04 -11.12
C ILE A 37 10.61 3.36 -12.48
N ALA A 38 10.36 2.06 -12.48
CA ALA A 38 10.16 1.23 -13.67
C ALA A 38 8.68 1.06 -14.00
N ALA A 39 7.83 0.92 -12.97
CA ALA A 39 6.39 0.75 -13.12
C ALA A 39 5.65 1.08 -11.82
N PHE A 40 4.34 1.23 -11.90
CA PHE A 40 3.45 1.46 -10.75
C PHE A 40 2.62 0.23 -10.48
N LEU A 41 2.29 -0.04 -9.23
CA LEU A 41 1.33 -1.07 -8.89
C LEU A 41 -0.07 -0.62 -9.35
N GLY A 42 -0.72 -1.48 -10.14
CA GLY A 42 -2.13 -1.33 -10.50
C GLY A 42 -3.02 -1.75 -9.34
N HIS A 43 -4.21 -2.27 -9.65
CA HIS A 43 -5.10 -2.76 -8.60
C HIS A 43 -4.52 -4.00 -7.92
N PRO A 44 -4.27 -3.98 -6.60
CA PRO A 44 -3.81 -5.16 -5.90
C PRO A 44 -4.94 -6.19 -5.90
N ASP A 45 -4.72 -7.33 -6.55
CA ASP A 45 -5.69 -8.42 -6.51
C ASP A 45 -5.59 -9.11 -5.15
N THR A 46 -6.58 -8.83 -4.31
CA THR A 46 -6.65 -9.37 -2.95
C THR A 46 -7.02 -10.85 -2.89
N GLU A 47 -7.49 -11.45 -3.98
CA GLU A 47 -7.82 -12.88 -4.04
C GLU A 47 -6.61 -13.74 -4.40
N THR A 48 -5.83 -13.31 -5.40
CA THR A 48 -4.66 -14.08 -5.88
C THR A 48 -3.38 -13.72 -5.13
N GLY A 49 -3.32 -12.54 -4.51
CA GLY A 49 -2.13 -12.04 -3.85
C GLY A 49 -1.02 -11.63 -4.83
N ASP A 50 -1.32 -11.57 -6.13
CA ASP A 50 -0.39 -11.14 -7.17
C ASP A 50 -0.47 -9.63 -7.41
N ALA A 51 0.68 -9.06 -7.74
CA ALA A 51 0.87 -7.66 -8.04
C ALA A 51 0.99 -7.45 -9.55
N ILE A 52 0.03 -6.74 -10.15
CA ILE A 52 0.09 -6.32 -11.55
C ILE A 52 0.70 -4.92 -11.61
N PHE A 53 1.74 -4.76 -12.42
CA PHE A 53 2.39 -3.47 -12.65
C PHE A 53 1.93 -2.85 -13.97
N VAL A 54 1.64 -1.55 -13.92
CA VAL A 54 1.02 -0.74 -14.97
C VAL A 54 1.74 0.61 -15.11
N ASP A 55 1.32 1.40 -16.09
CA ASP A 55 1.73 2.79 -16.24
C ASP A 55 1.12 3.69 -15.14
N GLU A 56 1.70 4.87 -14.92
CA GLU A 56 1.32 5.80 -13.85
C GLU A 56 -0.18 6.14 -13.83
N HIS A 57 -0.81 6.28 -15.00
CA HIS A 57 -2.21 6.68 -15.13
C HIS A 57 -3.21 5.65 -14.59
N GLU A 58 -2.77 4.39 -14.45
CA GLU A 58 -3.58 3.27 -13.96
C GLU A 58 -3.15 2.82 -12.56
N ALA A 59 -2.23 3.56 -11.94
CA ALA A 59 -1.68 3.24 -10.64
C ALA A 59 -2.77 3.26 -9.56
N PHE A 60 -2.64 2.32 -8.62
CA PHE A 60 -3.43 2.35 -7.41
C PHE A 60 -2.86 3.39 -6.44
N TYR A 61 -3.72 4.32 -6.06
CA TYR A 61 -3.43 5.33 -5.04
C TYR A 61 -4.27 5.05 -3.79
N GLY A 62 -3.63 5.18 -2.62
CA GLY A 62 -4.31 4.98 -1.35
C GLY A 62 -3.60 5.71 -0.21
N PRO A 63 -4.13 5.64 1.02
CA PRO A 63 -3.48 6.21 2.19
C PRO A 63 -2.08 5.61 2.38
N MET A 64 -1.07 6.46 2.67
CA MET A 64 0.33 6.05 2.75
C MET A 64 0.61 4.89 3.71
N SER A 65 -0.08 4.84 4.85
CA SER A 65 0.03 3.74 5.81
C SER A 65 -0.38 2.42 5.18
N ARG A 66 -1.50 2.41 4.46
CA ARG A 66 -2.01 1.21 3.78
C ARG A 66 -1.11 0.78 2.63
N THR A 67 -0.58 1.74 1.86
CA THR A 67 0.33 1.42 0.76
C THR A 67 1.67 0.90 1.27
N ARG A 68 2.19 1.43 2.39
CA ARG A 68 3.36 0.86 3.07
C ARG A 68 3.12 -0.57 3.56
N ASP A 69 2.04 -0.79 4.29
CA ASP A 69 1.69 -2.13 4.80
C ASP A 69 1.51 -3.13 3.65
N LEU A 70 0.89 -2.70 2.55
CA LEU A 70 0.69 -3.53 1.36
C LEU A 70 2.02 -3.79 0.63
N ALA A 71 2.89 -2.79 0.47
CA ALA A 71 4.20 -2.98 -0.14
C ALA A 71 5.06 -3.98 0.65
N GLU A 72 5.03 -3.93 1.99
CA GLU A 72 5.74 -4.89 2.84
C GLU A 72 5.21 -6.31 2.67
N LYS A 73 3.89 -6.50 2.56
CA LYS A 73 3.28 -7.80 2.26
C LYS A 73 3.69 -8.30 0.87
N LEU A 74 3.62 -7.43 -0.14
CA LEU A 74 3.98 -7.77 -1.50
C LEU A 74 5.45 -8.16 -1.63
N ARG A 75 6.36 -7.50 -0.90
CA ARG A 75 7.80 -7.86 -0.85
C ARG A 75 8.05 -9.30 -0.38
N GLN A 76 7.12 -9.90 0.35
CA GLN A 76 7.23 -11.28 0.84
C GLN A 76 6.68 -12.31 -0.18
N THR A 77 6.07 -11.86 -1.28
CA THR A 77 5.56 -12.75 -2.32
C THR A 77 6.70 -13.34 -3.16
N PRO A 78 6.55 -14.59 -3.68
CA PRO A 78 7.54 -15.18 -4.58
C PRO A 78 7.84 -14.32 -5.81
N SER A 79 6.81 -13.68 -6.38
CA SER A 79 6.94 -12.78 -7.53
C SER A 79 7.84 -11.58 -7.23
N ALA A 80 7.67 -10.94 -6.06
CA ALA A 80 8.54 -9.84 -5.66
C ALA A 80 9.98 -10.28 -5.34
N LEU A 81 10.17 -11.48 -4.78
CA LEU A 81 11.49 -12.05 -4.54
C LEU A 81 12.23 -12.33 -5.87
N LEU A 82 11.53 -12.85 -6.87
CA LEU A 82 12.08 -13.05 -8.22
C LEU A 82 12.45 -11.71 -8.88
N MET A 83 11.62 -10.67 -8.74
CA MET A 83 11.93 -9.32 -9.22
C MET A 83 13.16 -8.73 -8.51
N ALA A 84 13.30 -8.97 -7.21
CA ALA A 84 14.48 -8.57 -6.43
C ALA A 84 15.77 -9.22 -6.94
N MET A 85 15.72 -10.49 -7.33
CA MET A 85 16.86 -11.15 -8.00
C MET A 85 17.19 -10.53 -9.36
N GLY A 86 16.18 -9.97 -10.05
CA GLY A 86 16.34 -9.20 -11.29
C GLY A 86 16.82 -7.76 -11.10
N GLY A 87 17.08 -7.32 -9.85
CA GLY A 87 17.54 -5.96 -9.55
C GLY A 87 16.43 -4.91 -9.40
N PHE A 88 15.20 -5.34 -9.10
CA PHE A 88 14.06 -4.46 -8.87
C PHE A 88 13.55 -4.55 -7.43
N HIS A 89 13.03 -3.46 -6.88
CA HIS A 89 12.53 -3.40 -5.52
C HIS A 89 11.17 -2.72 -5.47
N LEU A 90 10.29 -3.23 -4.60
CA LEU A 90 9.01 -2.57 -4.34
C LEU A 90 9.16 -1.49 -3.30
N GLU A 91 8.59 -0.32 -3.55
CA GLU A 91 8.60 0.79 -2.61
C GLU A 91 7.24 1.47 -2.56
N ALA A 92 6.80 1.85 -1.36
CA ALA A 92 5.65 2.73 -1.20
C ALA A 92 6.16 4.16 -1.17
N VAL A 93 5.73 4.98 -2.13
CA VAL A 93 6.14 6.38 -2.28
C VAL A 93 4.94 7.30 -2.09
N SER A 94 5.18 8.51 -1.59
CA SER A 94 4.15 9.54 -1.57
C SER A 94 3.85 9.99 -3.01
N ALA A 95 2.56 10.06 -3.35
CA ALA A 95 2.09 10.62 -4.61
C ALA A 95 2.10 12.14 -4.59
#